data_AF-A0A3M1VQS5-F1
#
_entry.id   AF-A0A3M1VQS5-F1
#
_cell.length_a   1.000
_cell.length_b   1.000
_cell.length_c   1.000
_cell.angle_alpha   90.00
_cell.angle_beta   90.00
_cell.angle_gamma   90.00
#
_symmetry.space_group_name_H-M   'P 1'
#
loop_
_entity.id
_entity.type
_entity.pdbx_description
1 polymer ?
#
loop_
_entity_poly.entity_id
_entity_poly.type
_entity_poly.pdbx_seq_one_letter_code
_entity_poly.pdbx_strand_id
1 'polypeptide(L)' 'MLEFYIAELEQGSKATAKLLELLPEDKFGWKPHEKSLSLGQLAHHIAPSLPACCQFLRLIPLK' A
#
# COMPACT_ATOMS: atom_id res chain seq x y z
N MET A 1 8.48 0.77 -21.64
CA MET A 1 8.49 1.82 -20.60
C MET A 1 7.41 1.57 -19.54
N LEU A 2 6.14 1.42 -19.91
CA LEU A 2 5.07 1.14 -18.94
C LEU A 2 5.27 -0.16 -18.16
N GLU A 3 5.64 -1.25 -18.84
CA GLU A 3 5.92 -2.55 -18.22
C GLU A 3 6.96 -2.47 -17.08
N PHE A 4 7.96 -1.60 -17.24
CA PHE A 4 8.97 -1.36 -16.20
C PHE A 4 8.33 -0.77 -14.93
N TYR A 5 7.48 0.25 -15.07
CA TYR A 5 6.80 0.86 -13.93
C TYR A 5 5.79 -0.10 -13.27
N ILE A 6 5.13 -0.96 -14.05
CA ILE A 6 4.25 -2.00 -13.50
C ILE A 6 5.05 -2.99 -12.66
N ALA A 7 6.19 -3.48 -13.18
CA ALA A 7 7.06 -4.40 -12.45
C ALA A 7 7.63 -3.78 -11.16
N GLU A 8 8.06 -2.51 -11.20
CA GLU A 8 8.54 -1.78 -10.02
C GLU A 8 7.43 -1.64 -8.97
N LEU A 9 6.20 -1.30 -9.38
CA LEU A 9 5.04 -1.20 -8.48
C LEU A 9 4.65 -2.55 -7.87
N GLU A 10 4.73 -3.64 -8.63
CA GLU A 10 4.52 -5.00 -8.11
C GLU A 10 5.56 -5.40 -7.06
N GLN A 11 6.81 -4.99 -7.26
CA GLN A 11 7.86 -5.25 -6.30
C GLN A 11 7.65 -4.43 -5.02
N GLY A 12 7.34 -3.14 -5.16
CA GLY A 12 7.05 -2.25 -4.03
C GLY A 12 5.81 -2.66 -3.23
N SER A 13 4.77 -3.16 -3.90
CA SER A 13 3.55 -3.62 -3.24
C SER A 13 3.78 -4.85 -2.38
N LYS A 14 4.60 -5.81 -2.82
CA LYS A 14 4.98 -6.99 -2.02
C LYS A 14 5.71 -6.59 -0.73
N ALA A 15 6.63 -5.63 -0.80
CA ALA A 15 7.35 -5.14 0.37
C ALA A 15 6.40 -4.44 1.36
N THR A 16 5.48 -3.64 0.83
CA THR A 16 4.47 -2.93 1.64
C THR A 16 3.51 -3.91 2.32
N ALA A 17 3.04 -4.95 1.62
CA ALA A 17 2.18 -5.98 2.20
C ALA A 17 2.84 -6.67 3.40
N LYS A 18 4.11 -7.09 3.26
CA LYS A 18 4.89 -7.66 4.37
C LYS A 18 5.04 -6.69 5.54
N LEU A 19 5.23 -5.40 5.26
CA LEU A 19 5.33 -4.39 6.31
C LEU A 19 4.01 -4.25 7.09
N LEU A 20 2.87 -4.29 6.39
CA LEU A 20 1.55 -4.23 7.02
C LEU A 20 1.27 -5.46 7.91
N GLU A 21 1.70 -6.64 7.48
CA GLU A 21 1.59 -7.89 8.27
C GLU A 21 2.40 -7.87 9.57
N LEU A 22 3.50 -7.09 9.60
CA LEU A 22 4.40 -6.98 10.75
C LEU A 22 4.03 -5.82 11.69
N LEU A 23 2.93 -5.10 11.43
CA LEU A 23 2.58 -3.95 12.26
C LEU A 23 2.16 -4.40 13.67
N PRO A 24 2.76 -3.80 14.71
CA PRO A 24 2.38 -4.09 16.09
C PRO A 24 0.97 -3.59 16.39
N GLU A 25 0.04 -4.51 16.69
CA GLU A 25 -1.37 -4.20 16.99
C GLU A 25 -1.53 -3.27 18.20
N ASP A 26 -0.65 -3.39 19.19
CA ASP A 26 -0.60 -2.54 20.38
C ASP A 26 -0.27 -1.07 20.06
N LYS A 27 0.22 -0.78 18.85
CA LYS A 27 0.57 0.57 18.39
C LYS A 27 -0.40 1.14 17.37
N PHE A 28 -1.54 0.52 17.09
CA PHE A 28 -2.50 1.04 16.11
C PHE A 28 -3.06 2.43 16.48
N GLY A 29 -3.05 2.79 17.76
CA GLY A 29 -3.40 4.12 18.25
C GLY A 29 -2.29 5.16 18.13
N TRP A 30 -1.04 4.76 17.86
CA TRP A 30 0.09 5.69 17.74
C TRP A 30 -0.10 6.64 16.55
N LYS A 31 0.26 7.90 16.74
CA LYS A 31 0.19 8.93 15.69
C LYS A 31 1.59 9.52 15.50
N PRO A 32 2.09 9.66 14.26
CA PRO A 32 3.36 10.36 14.00
C PRO A 32 3.36 11.81 14.47
N HIS A 33 2.18 12.44 14.39
CA HIS A 33 1.90 13.80 14.81
C HIS A 33 0.43 13.90 15.21
N GLU A 34 0.06 14.82 16.11
CA GLU A 34 -1.31 14.92 16.64
C GLU A 34 -2.38 15.10 15.55
N LYS A 35 -2.06 15.86 14.51
CA LYS A 35 -2.92 16.13 13.34
C LYS A 35 -3.01 14.97 12.34
N SER A 36 -2.09 14.01 12.40
CA SER A 36 -2.07 12.89 11.46
C SER A 36 -3.16 11.85 11.80
N LEU A 37 -3.34 10.88 10.92
CA LEU A 37 -4.09 9.67 11.22
C LEU A 37 -3.26 8.75 12.13
N SER A 38 -3.94 7.85 12.84
CA SER A 38 -3.24 6.81 13.62
C SER A 38 -2.59 5.77 12.70
N LEU A 39 -1.64 5.01 13.24
CA LEU A 39 -0.95 3.94 12.51
C LEU A 39 -1.94 2.94 11.91
N GLY A 40 -2.95 2.52 12.67
CA GLY A 40 -3.99 1.61 12.19
C GLY A 40 -4.84 2.21 11.08
N GLN A 41 -5.17 3.51 11.17
CA GLN A 41 -5.89 4.20 10.10
C GLN A 41 -5.04 4.30 8.83
N LEU A 42 -3.76 4.68 8.95
CA LEU A 42 -2.83 4.74 7.82
C LEU A 42 -2.67 3.36 7.14
N ALA A 43 -2.53 2.29 7.94
CA ALA A 43 -2.50 0.92 7.44
C ALA A 43 -3.79 0.57 6.68
N HIS A 44 -4.96 0.91 7.24
CA HIS A 44 -6.26 0.68 6.60
C HIS A 44 -6.44 1.47 5.29
N HIS A 45 -5.89 2.68 5.18
CA HIS A 45 -5.93 3.45 3.94
C HIS A 45 -5.08 2.84 2.83
N ILE A 46 -3.94 2.23 3.18
CA ILE A 46 -2.99 1.68 2.20
C ILE A 46 -3.35 0.25 1.82
N ALA A 47 -3.84 -0.58 2.75
CA ALA A 47 -4.07 -2.02 2.52
C ALA A 47 -4.94 -2.33 1.28
N PRO A 48 -6.07 -1.65 1.02
CA PRO A 48 -6.91 -1.91 -0.16
C PRO A 48 -6.23 -1.54 -1.49
N SER A 49 -5.28 -0.59 -1.46
CA SER A 49 -4.61 -0.08 -2.66
C SER A 49 -3.58 -1.05 -3.25
N LEU A 50 -3.08 -2.00 -2.44
CA LEU A 50 -2.04 -2.97 -2.83
C LEU A 50 -2.50 -3.98 -3.90
N PRO A 51 -3.61 -4.71 -3.72
CA PRO A 51 -4.15 -5.59 -4.78
C PRO A 51 -4.72 -4.78 -5.95
N ALA A 52 -5.30 -3.61 -5.68
CA ALA A 52 -5.88 -2.75 -6.70
C ALA A 52 -4.84 -2.15 -7.65
N CYS A 53 -3.68 -1.69 -7.17
CA CYS A 53 -2.65 -1.06 -8.02
C CYS A 53 -2.10 -2.02 -9.08
N CYS A 54 -1.82 -3.27 -8.73
CA CYS A 54 -1.24 -4.24 -9.67
C CYS A 54 -2.26 -4.81 -10.66
N GLN A 55 -3.54 -4.84 -10.28
CA GLN A 55 -4.61 -5.39 -11.09
C GLN A 55 -5.27 -4.33 -11.98
N PHE A 56 -5.47 -3.11 -11.47
CA PHE A 56 -6.06 -2.01 -12.22
C PHE A 56 -5.19 -1.59 -13.41
N LEU A 57 -3.86 -1.50 -13.23
CA LEU A 57 -2.95 -1.11 -14.32
C LEU A 57 -2.89 -2.13 -15.47
N ARG A 58 -3.22 -3.40 -15.23
CA ARG A 58 -3.34 -4.43 -16.27
C ARG A 58 -4.69 -4.42 -17.00
N LEU A 59 -5.70 -3.76 -16.43
CA LEU A 59 -7.06 -3.71 -16.95
C LEU A 59 -7.36 -2.42 -17.71
N ILE A 60 -6.42 -1.47 -17.77
CA ILE A 60 -6.57 -0.26 -18.58
C ILE A 60 -6.14 -0.59 -20.01
N PRO A 61 -7.09 -0.69 -20.98
CA PRO A 61 -6.70 -0.75 -22.38
C PRO A 61 -6.11 0.60 -22.77
N LEU A 62 -4.78 0.64 -22.91
CA LEU A 62 -4.11 1.78 -23.54
C LEU A 62 -4.35 1.67 -25.04
N LYS A 63 -5.08 2.64 -25.59
CA LYS A 63 -5.12 2.88 -27.03
C LYS A 63 -3.77 3.37 -27.53
#